data_AF-A0A914YIN0-F1
#
_entry.id   AF-A0A914YIN0-F1
#
_cell.length_a   1.000
_cell.length_b   1.000
_cell.length_c   1.000
_cell.angle_alpha   90.00
_cell.angle_beta   90.00
_cell.angle_gamma   90.00
#
_symmetry.space_group_name_H-M   'P 1'
#
loop_
_entity.id
_entity.type
_entity.pdbx_description
1 polymer ?
#
loop_
_entity_poly.entity_id
_entity_poly.type
_entity_poly.pdbx_seq_one_letter_code
_entity_poly.pdbx_strand_id
1 'polypeptide(L)'
;MYNKLSIETSKQESELGLTAEESFKEINFPKNRYQNVLPYDQNRVLLNNVQEGNTNFLNASPLLVPFANRDYILTQGPLETTAEDFWQMVWEQNSRIIVMLNNIMEKGSIKYGFFCC
;
A
#
# COMPACT_ATOMS: atom_id res chain seq x y z
N MET A 1 13.22 7.97 1.17
CA MET A 1 13.63 6.90 2.11
C MET A 1 12.63 6.95 3.26
N TYR A 2 11.77 5.94 3.40
CA TYR A 2 10.67 5.91 4.39
C TYR A 2 11.07 5.10 5.62
N ASN A 3 10.43 5.35 6.76
CA ASN A 3 10.60 4.55 7.97
C ASN A 3 9.95 3.17 7.76
N LYS A 4 10.71 2.09 7.96
CA LYS A 4 10.15 0.73 7.89
C LYS A 4 9.73 0.29 9.28
N LEU A 5 8.47 -0.15 9.42
CA LEU A 5 7.99 -0.73 10.67
C LEU A 5 8.29 -2.23 10.69
N SER A 6 8.63 -2.77 11.86
CA SER A 6 8.83 -4.20 12.11
C SER A 6 7.55 -4.87 12.60
N ILE A 7 7.41 -6.19 12.40
CA ILE A 7 6.19 -6.99 12.72
C ILE A 7 5.70 -6.86 14.18
N GLU A 8 6.51 -6.39 15.12
CA GLU A 8 6.17 -6.22 16.54
C GLU A 8 5.29 -4.98 16.85
N THR A 9 4.77 -4.29 15.82
CA THR A 9 4.17 -2.95 15.89
C THR A 9 2.90 -2.82 16.74
N SER A 10 2.14 -3.88 17.00
CA SER A 10 0.88 -3.78 17.77
C SER A 10 1.09 -3.28 19.20
N LYS A 11 2.31 -3.35 19.73
CA LYS A 11 2.69 -2.75 21.02
C LYS A 11 3.19 -1.30 20.92
N GLN A 12 3.46 -0.80 19.72
CA GLN A 12 4.16 0.47 19.49
C GLN A 12 3.27 1.59 18.92
N GLU A 13 2.03 1.30 18.50
CA GLU A 13 1.12 2.29 17.91
C GLU A 13 0.93 3.54 18.79
N SER A 14 0.76 3.35 20.11
CA SER A 14 0.60 4.46 21.05
C SER A 14 1.90 5.18 21.41
N GLU A 15 3.04 4.51 21.29
CA GLU A 15 4.37 5.09 21.61
C GLU A 15 4.95 5.87 20.44
N LEU A 16 4.64 5.46 19.20
CA LEU A 16 5.16 6.07 17.96
C LEU A 16 4.25 7.17 17.40
N GLY A 17 3.08 7.40 17.98
CA GLY A 17 2.14 8.44 17.53
C GLY A 17 1.73 8.25 16.06
N LEU A 18 1.44 7.00 15.66
CA LEU A 18 1.08 6.67 14.30
C LEU A 18 -0.30 7.21 13.94
N THR A 19 -0.45 7.79 12.75
CA THR A 19 -1.68 8.42 12.24
C THR A 19 -2.00 7.91 10.85
N ALA A 20 -3.21 8.15 10.35
CA ALA A 20 -3.64 7.77 9.00
C ALA A 20 -4.42 8.92 8.30
N GLU A 21 -4.10 10.16 8.64
CA GLU A 21 -4.79 11.37 8.19
C GLU A 21 -4.79 11.53 6.67
N GLU A 22 -3.71 11.14 5.98
CA GLU A 22 -3.62 11.23 4.52
C GLU A 22 -4.68 10.37 3.84
N SER A 23 -5.04 9.24 4.45
CA SER A 23 -6.05 8.31 3.92
C SER A 23 -7.47 8.89 3.99
N PHE A 24 -7.73 9.82 4.90
CA PHE A 24 -9.05 10.43 5.11
C PHE A 24 -9.29 11.68 4.24
N LYS A 25 -8.27 12.18 3.53
CA LYS A 25 -8.45 13.29 2.58
C LYS A 25 -9.43 12.89 1.48
N GLU A 26 -10.33 13.80 1.09
CA GLU A 26 -11.38 13.53 0.10
C GLU A 26 -10.84 12.92 -1.21
N ILE A 27 -9.68 13.39 -1.67
CA ILE A 27 -9.01 12.91 -2.88
C ILE A 27 -8.39 11.49 -2.74
N ASN A 28 -8.06 11.07 -1.52
CA ASN A 28 -7.43 9.78 -1.23
C ASN A 28 -8.42 8.73 -0.70
N PHE A 29 -9.53 9.17 -0.11
CA PHE A 29 -10.60 8.32 0.39
C PHE A 29 -11.06 7.23 -0.61
N PRO A 30 -11.28 7.52 -1.90
CA PRO A 30 -11.66 6.51 -2.89
C PRO A 30 -10.51 5.59 -3.31
N LYS A 31 -9.25 5.90 -2.97
CA LYS A 31 -8.08 5.06 -3.28
C LYS A 31 -7.93 3.89 -2.28
N ASN A 32 -8.71 3.85 -1.21
CA ASN A 32 -8.71 2.76 -0.22
C ASN A 32 -9.80 1.73 -0.54
N ARG A 33 -9.41 0.47 -0.69
CA ARG A 33 -10.36 -0.65 -0.90
C ARG A 33 -11.23 -0.90 0.33
N TYR A 34 -10.63 -0.74 1.52
CA TYR A 34 -11.31 -0.89 2.80
C TYR A 34 -11.03 0.33 3.67
N GLN A 35 -12.08 1.01 4.13
CA GLN A 35 -11.96 2.23 4.92
C GLN A 35 -11.42 2.00 6.34
N ASN A 36 -11.39 0.74 6.78
CA ASN A 36 -10.84 0.32 8.07
C ASN A 36 -9.44 -0.32 7.96
N VAL A 37 -8.84 -0.34 6.76
CA VAL A 37 -7.49 -0.87 6.54
C VAL A 37 -6.66 0.19 5.82
N LEU A 38 -5.99 1.04 6.60
CA LEU A 38 -5.31 2.24 6.12
C LEU A 38 -3.81 2.15 6.43
N PRO A 39 -2.93 2.67 5.54
CA PRO A 39 -1.51 2.79 5.84
C PRO A 39 -1.28 3.92 6.85
N TYR A 40 -0.22 3.81 7.65
CA TYR A 40 0.18 4.91 8.52
C TYR A 40 0.92 5.99 7.75
N ASP A 41 0.67 7.26 8.08
CA ASP A 41 1.28 8.41 7.39
C ASP A 41 2.81 8.39 7.50
N GLN A 42 3.31 7.92 8.64
CA GLN A 42 4.73 7.88 9.00
C GLN A 42 5.52 6.84 8.21
N ASN A 43 4.85 5.81 7.67
CA ASN A 43 5.49 4.71 6.97
C ASN A 43 4.95 4.44 5.57
N ARG A 44 3.85 5.07 5.13
CA ARG A 44 3.27 4.80 3.81
C ARG A 44 4.27 5.01 2.68
N VAL A 45 4.09 4.25 1.61
CA VAL A 45 4.83 4.48 0.36
C VAL A 45 4.33 5.77 -0.30
N LEU A 46 5.28 6.59 -0.76
CA LEU A 46 5.02 7.84 -1.49
C LEU A 46 5.41 7.64 -2.95
N LEU A 47 4.49 7.91 -3.87
CA LEU A 47 4.77 7.93 -5.29
C LEU A 47 5.52 9.21 -5.68
N ASN A 48 6.49 9.09 -6.57
CA ASN A 48 7.19 10.24 -7.14
C ASN A 48 6.48 10.71 -8.42
N ASN A 49 6.89 11.84 -9.02
CA ASN A 49 6.44 12.27 -10.36
C ASN A 49 4.91 12.19 -10.61
N VAL A 50 4.12 12.59 -9.62
CA VAL A 50 2.66 12.53 -9.70
C VAL A 50 2.15 13.53 -10.73
N GLN A 51 1.21 13.09 -11.58
CA GLN A 51 0.57 13.97 -12.56
C GLN A 51 -0.13 15.14 -11.88
N GLU A 52 -0.18 16.28 -12.58
CA GLU A 52 -0.84 17.49 -12.07
C GLU A 52 -2.33 17.21 -11.76
N GLY A 53 -2.74 17.45 -10.51
CA GLY A 53 -4.10 17.15 -10.04
C GLY A 53 -4.29 15.76 -9.40
N ASN A 54 -3.26 14.91 -9.36
CA ASN A 54 -3.29 13.63 -8.63
C ASN A 54 -2.47 13.71 -7.33
N THR A 55 -2.58 12.68 -6.47
CA THR A 55 -1.88 12.60 -5.19
C THR A 55 -0.80 11.54 -5.19
N ASN A 56 0.22 11.73 -4.36
CA ASN A 56 1.27 10.73 -4.09
C ASN A 56 0.81 9.57 -3.20
N PHE A 57 -0.49 9.40 -3.02
CA PHE A 57 -1.07 8.46 -2.09
C PHE A 57 -1.37 7.13 -2.76
N LEU A 58 -0.86 6.06 -2.15
CA LEU A 58 -1.22 4.69 -2.42
C LEU A 58 -1.34 3.96 -1.08
N ASN A 59 -2.33 3.07 -0.96
CA ASN A 59 -2.48 2.22 0.22
C ASN A 59 -1.42 1.11 0.21
N ALA A 60 -0.22 1.45 0.65
CA ALA A 60 0.93 0.59 0.74
C ALA A 60 1.85 1.02 1.88
N SER A 61 2.36 0.05 2.62
CA SER A 61 3.33 0.26 3.70
C SER A 61 4.48 -0.75 3.59
N PRO A 62 5.73 -0.28 3.73
CA PRO A 62 6.91 -1.13 3.79
C PRO A 62 6.96 -1.83 5.15
N LEU A 63 7.33 -3.11 5.11
CA LEU A 63 7.51 -3.95 6.27
C LEU A 63 8.95 -4.46 6.28
N LEU A 64 9.64 -4.22 7.38
CA LEU A 64 10.91 -4.84 7.66
C LEU A 64 10.68 -6.18 8.35
N VAL A 65 11.25 -7.25 7.80
CA VAL A 65 11.15 -8.60 8.36
C VAL A 65 12.56 -9.09 8.70
N PRO A 66 13.04 -8.86 9.94
CA PRO A 66 14.43 -9.10 10.32
C PRO A 66 14.90 -10.54 10.07
N PHE A 67 14.04 -11.53 10.30
CA PHE A 67 14.38 -12.93 10.13
C PHE A 67 14.44 -13.39 8.66
N ALA A 68 13.79 -12.67 7.74
CA ALA A 68 13.74 -13.04 6.34
C ALA A 68 14.90 -12.43 5.52
N ASN A 69 15.68 -11.52 6.13
CA ASN A 69 16.69 -10.69 5.46
C ASN A 69 16.17 -10.08 4.15
N ARG A 70 14.88 -9.70 4.15
CA ARG A 70 14.15 -9.18 2.99
C ARG A 70 13.20 -8.09 3.44
N ASP A 71 13.07 -7.10 2.58
CA ASP A 71 12.07 -6.05 2.71
C ASP A 71 10.82 -6.43 1.92
N TYR A 72 9.66 -6.16 2.51
CA TYR A 72 8.38 -6.37 1.87
C TYR A 72 7.64 -5.05 1.78
N ILE A 73 6.75 -4.94 0.79
CA ILE A 73 5.74 -3.90 0.75
C ILE A 73 4.41 -4.60 0.85
N LEU A 74 3.67 -4.28 1.91
CA LEU A 74 2.29 -4.70 2.05
C LEU A 74 1.42 -3.65 1.38
N THR A 75 0.55 -4.08 0.49
CA THR A 75 -0.39 -3.19 -0.20
C THR A 75 -1.71 -3.89 -0.40
N GLN A 76 -2.78 -3.11 -0.46
CA GLN A 76 -4.06 -3.63 -0.93
C GLN A 76 -3.93 -4.14 -2.36
N GLY A 77 -4.77 -5.10 -2.75
CA GLY A 77 -4.85 -5.41 -4.19
C GLY A 77 -5.46 -4.22 -4.95
N PRO A 78 -4.85 -3.81 -6.07
CA PRO A 78 -5.16 -2.56 -6.75
C PRO A 78 -6.64 -2.49 -7.15
N LEU A 79 -7.18 -1.28 -7.09
CA LEU A 79 -8.48 -0.92 -7.67
C LEU A 79 -8.27 -0.58 -9.15
N GLU A 80 -9.34 -0.53 -9.94
CA GLU A 80 -9.25 -0.07 -11.34
C GLU A 80 -8.65 1.35 -11.42
N THR A 81 -9.00 2.21 -10.48
CA THR A 81 -8.53 3.60 -10.39
C THR A 81 -7.11 3.75 -9.84
N THR A 82 -6.55 2.71 -9.21
CA THR A 82 -5.20 2.76 -8.59
C THR A 82 -4.23 1.78 -9.25
N ALA A 83 -4.58 1.25 -10.43
CA ALA A 83 -3.76 0.27 -11.14
C ALA A 83 -2.45 0.89 -11.63
N GLU A 84 -2.52 2.11 -12.18
CA GLU A 84 -1.34 2.86 -12.64
C GLU A 84 -0.43 3.22 -11.46
N ASP A 85 -1.02 3.76 -10.38
CA ASP A 85 -0.34 4.06 -9.11
C ASP A 85 0.41 2.82 -8.56
N PHE A 86 -0.20 1.63 -8.64
CA PHE A 86 0.42 0.36 -8.23
C PHE A 86 1.63 -0.01 -9.09
N TRP A 87 1.52 0.06 -10.42
CA TRP A 87 2.64 -0.26 -11.30
C TRP A 87 3.77 0.75 -11.19
N GLN A 88 3.43 2.02 -10.98
CA GLN A 88 4.41 3.05 -10.67
C GLN A 88 5.17 2.72 -9.38
N MET A 89 4.47 2.30 -8.31
CA MET A 89 5.13 1.83 -7.10
C MET A 89 6.07 0.65 -7.38
N VAL A 90 5.62 -0.36 -8.13
CA VAL A 90 6.45 -1.54 -8.48
C VAL A 90 7.75 -1.10 -9.17
N TRP A 91 7.65 -0.18 -10.12
CA TRP A 91 8.78 0.38 -10.85
C TRP A 91 9.72 1.18 -9.93
N GLU A 92 9.18 2.15 -9.19
CA GLU A 92 9.96 3.03 -8.30
C GLU A 92 10.67 2.28 -7.17
N GLN A 93 10.04 1.22 -6.66
CA GLN A 93 10.60 0.38 -5.61
C GLN A 93 11.46 -0.77 -6.15
N ASN A 94 11.65 -0.85 -7.48
CA ASN A 94 12.41 -1.91 -8.14
C ASN A 94 11.98 -3.32 -7.69
N SER A 95 10.66 -3.53 -7.55
CA SER A 95 10.08 -4.78 -7.08
C SER A 95 10.11 -5.83 -8.19
N ARG A 96 10.86 -6.92 -7.98
CA ARG A 96 11.01 -8.00 -8.97
C ARG A 96 9.97 -9.10 -8.85
N ILE A 97 9.34 -9.21 -7.69
CA ILE A 97 8.41 -10.30 -7.36
C ILE A 97 7.18 -9.66 -6.75
N ILE A 98 6.02 -9.97 -7.33
CA ILE A 98 4.71 -9.62 -6.79
C ILE A 98 4.08 -10.92 -6.31
N VAL A 99 3.70 -10.97 -5.03
CA VAL A 99 3.02 -12.13 -4.43
C VAL A 99 1.58 -11.73 -4.13
N MET A 100 0.63 -12.36 -4.81
CA MET A 100 -0.79 -12.17 -4.57
C MET A 100 -1.31 -13.28 -3.68
N LEU A 101 -1.79 -12.93 -2.49
CA LEU A 101 -2.27 -13.90 -1.49
C LEU A 101 -3.74 -14.28 -1.65
N ASN A 102 -4.50 -13.53 -2.45
CA ASN A 102 -5.93 -13.73 -2.62
C ASN A 102 -6.26 -14.30 -4.01
N ASN A 103 -7.33 -15.10 -4.08
CA ASN A 103 -7.91 -15.49 -5.36
C ASN A 103 -8.55 -14.30 -6.06
N ILE A 104 -8.52 -14.32 -7.40
CA ILE A 104 -9.08 -13.28 -8.28
C ILE A 104 -10.60 -13.17 -8.11
N MET A 105 -11.25 -14.27 -7.72
CA MET A 105 -12.69 -14.36 -7.47
C MET A 105 -12.99 -14.67 -6.02
N GLU A 106 -13.90 -13.90 -5.42
CA GLU A 106 -14.51 -14.22 -4.14
C GLU A 106 -16.03 -14.09 -4.28
N LYS A 107 -16.76 -15.16 -3.92
CA LYS A 107 -18.24 -15.21 -3.96
C LYS A 107 -18.90 -14.81 -5.30
N GLY A 108 -18.23 -15.09 -6.43
CA GLY A 108 -18.77 -14.83 -7.77
C GLY A 108 -18.56 -13.39 -8.29
N SER A 109 -17.86 -12.54 -7.55
CA SER A 109 -17.43 -11.22 -8.00
C SER A 109 -15.92 -11.20 -8.26
N ILE A 110 -15.50 -10.58 -9.37
CA ILE A 110 -14.09 -10.33 -9.68
C ILE A 110 -13.61 -9.24 -8.71
N LYS A 111 -12.70 -9.59 -7.79
CA LYS A 111 -12.18 -8.62 -6.80
C LYS A 111 -11.06 -7.76 -7.37
N TYR A 112 -10.33 -8.30 -8.35
CA TYR A 112 -9.13 -7.71 -8.91
C TYR A 112 -9.22 -7.75 -10.43
N GLY A 113 -8.99 -6.61 -11.09
CA GLY A 113 -8.69 -6.62 -12.53
C GLY A 113 -7.55 -7.59 -12.79
N PHE A 114 -7.57 -8.29 -13.92
CA PHE A 114 -6.52 -9.23 -14.30
C PHE A 114 -5.17 -8.47 -14.37
N PHE A 115 -4.38 -8.55 -13.31
CA PHE A 115 -3.00 -8.04 -13.27
C PHE A 115 -2.07 -9.24 -13.28
N CYS A 116 -2.00 -9.90 -14.43
CA CYS A 116 -1.02 -10.93 -14.72
C CYS A 116 0.12 -10.28 -15.50
N CYS A 117 1.36 -10.62 -15.14
CA CYS A 117 2.49 -10.51 -16.08
C CYS A 117 2.26 -11.42 -17.29
#